data_AF-A0A166A100-F1
#
_entry.id   AF-A0A166A100-F1
#
_cell.length_a   1.000
_cell.length_b   1.000
_cell.length_c   1.000
_cell.angle_alpha   90.00
_cell.angle_beta   90.00
_cell.angle_gamma   90.00
#
_symmetry.space_group_name_H-M   'P 1'
#
loop_
_entity.id
_entity.type
_entity.pdbx_description
1 polymer ?
#
loop_
_entity_poly.entity_id
_entity_poly.type
_entity_poly.pdbx_seq_one_letter_code
_entity_poly.pdbx_strand_id
1 'polypeptide(L)' 'MKYLFIDESGDLGIKGSKYIVISAILVENTNELNRIIKNMRRNKFKKELKNINEIKGYACSSEIIKKT' A
#
# COMPACT_ATOMS: atom_id res chain seq x y z
N MET A 1 -19.07 10.35 2.26
CA MET A 1 -17.96 10.42 1.30
C MET A 1 -17.42 9.01 1.13
N LYS A 2 -17.12 8.54 -0.10
CA LYS A 2 -16.57 7.19 -0.30
C LYS A 2 -15.05 7.25 -0.40
N TYR A 3 -14.37 6.27 0.17
CA TYR A 3 -12.92 6.17 0.21
C TYR A 3 -12.47 4.84 -0.39
N LEU A 4 -11.48 4.89 -1.26
CA LEU A 4 -10.91 3.71 -1.91
C LEU A 4 -9.52 3.46 -1.35
N PHE A 5 -9.30 2.26 -0.81
CA PHE A 5 -7.99 1.77 -0.41
C PHE A 5 -7.52 0.79 -1.47
N ILE A 6 -6.30 0.98 -1.96
CA ILE A 6 -5.68 0.12 -2.97
C ILE A 6 -4.42 -0.46 -2.33
N ASP A 7 -4.23 -1.76 -2.51
CA ASP A 7 -3.04 -2.46 -2.11
C ASP A 7 -2.53 -3.33 -3.25
N GLU A 8 -1.20 -3.41 -3.35
CA GLU A 8 -0.50 -4.09 -4.44
C GLU A 8 0.28 -5.26 -3.85
N SER A 9 0.21 -6.41 -4.51
CA SER A 9 0.97 -7.59 -4.12
C SER A 9 1.58 -8.26 -5.34
N GLY A 10 2.85 -8.65 -5.19
CA GLY A 10 3.68 -9.19 -6.24
C GLY A 10 4.97 -8.39 -6.35
N ASP A 11 6.04 -9.02 -6.83
CA ASP A 11 7.29 -8.32 -7.10
C ASP A 11 7.39 -7.98 -8.58
N LEU A 12 7.74 -6.73 -8.89
CA LEU A 12 8.01 -6.27 -10.25
C LEU A 12 9.45 -6.59 -10.67
N GLY A 13 9.66 -7.12 -11.87
CA GLY A 13 10.99 -7.27 -12.48
C GLY A 13 11.27 -8.61 -13.16
N ILE A 14 12.51 -8.79 -13.66
CA ILE A 14 12.96 -9.97 -14.44
C ILE A 14 12.89 -11.28 -13.64
N LYS A 15 12.98 -11.20 -12.30
CA LYS A 15 12.78 -12.33 -11.36
C LYS A 15 11.49 -12.18 -10.55
N GLY A 16 10.62 -11.27 -10.96
CA GLY A 16 9.39 -10.91 -10.27
C GLY A 16 8.30 -11.96 -10.40
N SER A 17 7.18 -11.70 -9.73
CA SER A 17 5.99 -12.54 -9.82
C SER A 17 5.41 -12.50 -11.23
N LYS A 18 4.86 -13.63 -11.70
CA LYS A 18 4.22 -13.72 -13.03
C LYS A 18 3.03 -12.78 -13.18
N TYR A 19 2.37 -12.46 -12.06
CA TYR A 19 1.21 -11.60 -12.00
C TYR A 19 1.41 -10.57 -10.89
N ILE A 20 0.82 -9.39 -11.11
CA ILE A 20 0.65 -8.36 -10.09
C ILE A 20 -0.81 -8.41 -9.67
N VAL A 21 -1.05 -8.47 -8.37
CA VAL A 21 -2.40 -8.47 -7.80
C VAL A 21 -2.67 -7.08 -7.26
N ILE A 22 -3.69 -6.42 -7.82
CA ILE A 22 -4.20 -5.16 -7.31
C ILE A 22 -5.51 -5.46 -6.59
N SER A 23 -5.56 -5.15 -5.30
CA SER A 23 -6.76 -5.28 -4.49
C SER A 23 -7.29 -3.90 -4.13
N ALA A 24 -8.62 -3.78 -4.07
CA ALA A 24 -9.28 -2.51 -3.77
C ALA A 24 -10.45 -2.71 -2.80
N ILE A 25 -10.55 -1.82 -1.81
CA ILE A 25 -11.61 -1.82 -0.80
C ILE A 25 -12.25 -0.43 -0.78
N LEU A 26 -13.56 -0.39 -1.04
CA LEU A 26 -14.37 0.82 -0.96
C LEU A 26 -15.07 0.88 0.39
N VAL A 27 -14.87 1.97 1.13
CA VAL A 27 -15.50 2.17 2.44
C VAL A 27 -16.13 3.54 2.55
N GLU A 28 -17.15 3.66 3.39
CA GLU A 28 -17.77 4.95 3.72
C GLU A 28 -17.11 5.62 4.92
N ASN A 29 -16.48 4.83 5.80
CA ASN A 29 -15.77 5.28 6.98
C ASN A 29 -14.36 4.70 7.01
N THR A 30 -13.34 5.56 7.09
CA THR A 30 -11.93 5.14 7.07
C THR A 30 -11.37 4.76 8.44
N ASN A 31 -12.09 5.04 9.54
CA ASN A 31 -11.54 4.95 10.90
C ASN A 31 -11.08 3.53 11.25
N GLU A 32 -11.89 2.53 10.91
CA GLU A 32 -11.60 1.13 11.20
C GLU A 32 -10.38 0.65 10.39
N LEU A 33 -10.38 0.88 9.08
CA LEU A 33 -9.28 0.51 8.20
C LEU A 33 -7.98 1.20 8.61
N ASN A 34 -8.04 2.50 8.91
CA ASN A 34 -6.88 3.26 9.37
C ASN A 34 -6.32 2.71 10.69
N ARG A 35 -7.18 2.30 11.62
CA ARG A 35 -6.75 1.68 12.88
C ARG A 35 -6.02 0.36 12.61
N ILE A 36 -6.58 -0.49 11.74
CA ILE A 36 -5.97 -1.76 11.36
C ILE A 36 -4.61 -1.51 10.70
N ILE A 37 -4.53 -0.65 9.68
CA ILE A 37 -3.29 -0.33 8.96
C ILE A 37 -2.22 0.20 9.93
N LYS A 38 -2.58 1.12 10.83
CA LYS A 38 -1.65 1.65 11.84
C LYS A 38 -1.14 0.58 12.79
N ASN A 39 -2.03 -0.30 13.26
CA ASN A 39 -1.65 -1.39 14.17
C ASN A 39 -0.69 -2.38 13.48
N MET A 40 -0.99 -2.74 12.23
CA MET A 40 -0.17 -3.64 11.41
C MET A 40 1.24 -3.06 11.21
N ARG A 41 1.33 -1.78 10.84
CA ARG A 41 2.61 -1.08 10.59
C ARG A 41 3.45 -0.87 11.86
N ARG A 42 2.81 -0.51 12.98
CA ARG A 42 3.53 -0.13 14.20
C ARG A 42 3.88 -1.32 15.10
N ASN A 43 2.95 -2.28 15.24
CA ASN A 43 3.01 -3.27 16.30
C ASN A 43 3.29 -4.69 15.80
N LYS A 44 2.76 -5.07 14.63
CA LYS A 44 2.79 -6.48 14.18
C LYS A 44 3.91 -6.76 13.17
N PHE A 45 4.02 -5.94 12.14
CA PHE A 45 4.85 -6.25 10.95
C PHE A 45 5.97 -5.25 10.68
N LYS A 46 6.39 -4.49 11.70
CA LYS A 46 7.39 -3.41 11.56
C LYS A 46 8.70 -3.85 10.88
N LYS A 47 9.17 -5.08 11.15
CA LYS A 47 10.41 -5.63 10.57
C LYS A 47 10.22 -6.06 9.11
N GLU A 48 9.13 -6.78 8.83
CA GLU A 48 8.80 -7.29 7.49
C GLU A 48 8.52 -6.14 6.51
N LEU A 49 7.76 -5.14 6.95
CA LEU A 49 7.42 -3.95 6.15
C LEU A 49 8.61 -3.02 5.83
N LYS A 50 9.76 -3.24 6.49
CA LYS A 50 10.99 -2.49 6.19
C LYS A 50 11.64 -2.95 4.88
N ASN A 51 11.50 -4.23 4.55
CA ASN A 51 12.25 -4.88 3.47
C ASN A 51 11.38 -5.23 2.24
N ILE A 52 10.10 -4.87 2.25
CA ILE A 52 9.20 -5.06 1.10
C ILE A 52 9.52 -4.11 -0.05
N ASN A 53 9.54 -4.65 -1.26
CA ASN A 53 9.73 -3.94 -2.54
C ASN A 53 8.42 -3.34 -3.07
N GLU A 54 7.55 -2.92 -2.16
CA GLU A 54 6.21 -2.40 -2.49
C GLU A 54 6.30 -0.93 -2.92
N ILE A 55 5.40 -0.50 -3.80
CA ILE A 55 5.34 0.91 -4.23
C ILE A 55 4.85 1.77 -3.06
N LYS A 56 5.77 2.50 -2.46
CA LYS A 56 5.44 3.44 -1.38
C LYS A 56 5.29 4.83 -1.96
N GLY A 57 4.05 5.35 -1.97
CA GLY A 57 3.76 6.68 -2.53
C GLY A 57 4.60 7.82 -1.94
N TYR A 58 5.11 7.70 -0.71
CA TYR A 58 6.02 8.68 -0.11
C TYR A 58 7.47 8.61 -0.64
N ALA A 59 7.85 7.49 -1.26
CA ALA A 59 9.16 7.26 -1.86
C ALA A 59 9.16 7.51 -3.38
N CYS A 60 8.01 7.83 -3.97
CA CYS A 60 7.91 8.25 -5.37
C CYS A 60 8.43 9.68 -5.54
N SER A 61 9.04 9.96 -6.70
CA SER A 61 9.47 11.31 -7.06
C SER A 61 8.27 12.26 -7.17
N SER A 62 8.52 13.56 -6.97
CA SER A 62 7.52 14.62 -7.11
C SER A 62 6.90 14.69 -8.51
N GLU A 63 7.57 14.14 -9.52
CA GLU A 63 7.08 14.05 -10.90
C GLU A 63 5.93 13.05 -11.04
N ILE A 64 5.93 11.99 -10.22
CA ILE A 64 4.89 10.95 -10.18
C ILE A 64 3.74 11.38 -9.27
N ILE A 65 4.04 12.09 -8.17
CA ILE A 65 3.04 12.62 -7.24
C ILE A 65 2.48 13.94 -7.80
N LYS A 66 1.48 13.85 -8.68
CA LYS A 66 0.79 15.04 -9.19
C LYS A 66 0.04 15.74 -8.05
N LYS A 67 0.60 16.83 -7.52
CA LYS A 67 -0.13 17.73 -6.60
C LYS A 67 -1.26 18.39 -7.40
N THR A 68 -2.49 18.12 -6.99
CA THR A 68 -3.70 18.79 -7.50
C THR A 68 -4.14 19.82 -6.47
#